data_AF-N6T8J6-F1
#
_entry.id   AF-N6T8J6-F1
#
_cell.length_a   1.000
_cell.length_b   1.000
_cell.length_c   1.000
_cell.angle_alpha   90.00
_cell.angle_beta   90.00
_cell.angle_gamma   90.00
#
_symmetry.space_group_name_H-M   'P 1'
#
loop_
_entity.id
_entity.type
_entity.pdbx_description
1 polymer ?
#
loop_
_entity_poly.entity_id
_entity_poly.type
_entity_poly.pdbx_seq_one_letter_code
_entity_poly.pdbx_strand_id
1 'polypeptide(L)'
;MFHLMMTMHMNVYKINLTYLLTLGLAFSFEERQALGIHGLLPPKVKTQEEQVEHCKICLDRLDDPLNKYMPSTDVRVIVVTDGERILGLGDLGACGMGIPIGKLSLYTALAGIKPHQCLPITIDVGTNNEQFLNDPLYIGLKQERVRGKEYDDLIDEFMQAVVQRYGQNCLIQFEDFGNSNAFRLLEKYRRSYCTFNDDIQKKLSDNVLVFQGAGEANLGIAQLCVMAMQSEGTSEQDARSKIWMVDSKGLIVKDRPSGGISEHKAPYAQNHAPIETLTDVVKQVKPGLQLLEVLLLRKS
;
A
#
# COMPACT_ATOMS: atom_id res chain seq x y z
N MET A 1 20.06 -3.80 22.01
CA MET A 1 19.56 -2.87 23.05
C MET A 1 18.93 -1.60 22.48
N PHE A 2 19.31 -1.13 21.28
CA PHE A 2 18.66 0.02 20.62
C PHE A 2 17.27 -0.26 20.00
N HIS A 3 16.91 -1.53 19.79
CA HIS A 3 15.63 -1.93 19.21
C HIS A 3 14.50 -2.12 20.25
N LEU A 4 14.83 -2.11 21.55
CA LEU A 4 13.85 -2.29 22.63
C LEU A 4 13.36 -0.95 23.23
N MET A 5 14.08 0.15 22.99
CA MET A 5 13.72 1.49 23.51
C MET A 5 12.63 2.21 22.68
N MET A 6 12.41 1.83 21.42
CA MET A 6 11.31 2.39 20.62
C MET A 6 9.97 1.70 20.87
N THR A 7 9.97 0.46 21.36
CA THR A 7 8.73 -0.30 21.60
C THR A 7 8.30 -0.27 23.08
N MET A 8 9.22 -0.04 24.02
CA MET A 8 8.92 0.05 25.45
C MET A 8 8.91 1.50 25.97
N HIS A 9 8.05 2.35 25.42
CA HIS A 9 7.38 3.43 26.17
C HIS A 9 6.18 4.04 25.42
N MET A 10 5.56 3.27 24.52
CA MET A 10 4.30 3.59 23.83
C MET A 10 3.06 3.59 24.76
N ASN A 11 3.26 3.82 26.07
CA ASN A 11 2.18 3.90 27.07
C ASN A 11 2.31 5.13 27.99
N VAL A 12 3.21 6.07 27.68
CA VAL A 12 3.38 7.29 28.46
C VAL A 12 3.32 8.49 27.50
N TYR A 13 2.11 8.99 27.35
CA TYR A 13 1.65 10.21 26.65
C TYR A 13 1.37 10.11 25.13
N LYS A 14 0.10 10.44 24.81
CA LYS A 14 -0.46 10.70 23.49
C LYS A 14 0.31 11.83 22.78
N ILE A 15 1.44 11.54 22.15
CA ILE A 15 2.03 12.43 21.16
C ILE A 15 1.65 11.87 19.79
N ASN A 16 0.75 12.56 19.11
CA ASN A 16 0.36 12.24 17.75
C ASN A 16 1.62 12.36 16.86
N LEU A 17 1.98 11.33 16.10
CA LEU A 17 3.18 11.37 15.22
C LEU A 17 3.15 12.59 14.27
N THR A 18 1.94 13.08 13.95
CA THR A 18 1.70 14.32 13.22
C THR A 18 2.37 15.54 13.88
N TYR A 19 2.35 15.67 15.21
CA TYR A 19 2.94 16.83 15.92
C TYR A 19 4.47 16.86 15.85
N LEU A 20 5.11 15.70 15.89
CA LEU A 20 6.57 15.57 15.74
C LEU A 20 7.04 15.90 14.31
N LEU A 21 6.23 15.56 13.31
CA LEU A 21 6.48 15.89 11.91
C LEU A 21 6.27 17.39 11.61
N THR A 22 5.35 18.07 12.29
CA THR A 22 5.01 19.47 11.99
C THR A 22 5.95 20.50 12.63
N LEU A 23 6.53 20.24 13.81
CA LEU A 23 7.32 21.25 14.53
C LEU A 23 8.83 21.05 14.46
N GLY A 24 9.34 19.83 14.30
CA GLY A 24 10.78 19.59 14.13
C GLY A 24 11.64 20.28 15.20
N LEU A 25 12.47 21.24 14.80
CA LEU A 25 13.34 22.01 15.72
C LEU A 25 12.64 23.17 16.46
N ALA A 26 11.35 23.39 16.21
CA ALA A 26 10.56 24.45 16.84
C ALA A 26 10.21 24.19 18.30
N PHE A 27 10.31 22.94 18.76
CA PHE A 27 10.06 22.64 20.17
C PHE A 27 11.05 23.42 21.04
N SER A 28 10.50 24.19 22.00
CA SER A 28 11.29 24.85 23.03
C SER A 28 12.00 23.82 23.91
N PHE A 29 12.98 24.24 24.71
CA PHE A 29 13.65 23.31 25.61
C PHE A 29 12.69 22.71 26.64
N GLU A 30 11.77 23.52 27.13
CA GLU A 30 10.75 23.16 28.10
C GLU A 30 9.78 22.13 27.51
N GLU A 31 9.32 22.34 26.27
CA GLU A 31 8.48 21.38 25.55
C GLU A 31 9.22 20.06 25.32
N ARG A 32 10.50 20.12 24.91
CA ARG A 32 11.30 18.91 24.70
C ARG A 32 11.46 18.09 25.98
N GLN A 33 11.64 18.75 27.12
CA GLN A 33 11.74 18.09 28.42
C GLN A 33 10.40 17.51 28.86
N ALA A 34 9.31 18.28 28.73
CA ALA A 34 7.96 17.84 29.06
C ALA A 34 7.49 16.66 28.20
N LEU A 35 7.88 16.64 26.93
CA LEU A 35 7.54 15.59 25.96
C LEU A 35 8.54 14.43 25.93
N GLY A 36 9.61 14.47 26.74
CA GLY A 36 10.60 13.40 26.82
C GLY A 36 11.47 13.23 25.56
N ILE A 37 11.55 14.26 24.71
CA ILE A 37 12.35 14.27 23.47
C ILE A 37 13.66 15.07 23.60
N HIS A 38 13.96 15.59 24.79
CA HIS A 38 15.21 16.29 25.08
C HIS A 38 16.41 15.35 24.90
N GLY A 39 17.40 15.77 24.09
CA GLY A 39 18.56 14.95 23.70
C GLY A 39 18.39 14.14 22.41
N LEU A 40 17.16 14.00 21.88
CA LEU A 40 16.91 13.36 20.58
C LEU A 40 17.01 14.33 19.39
N LEU A 41 16.96 15.63 19.67
CA LEU A 41 17.08 16.71 18.69
C LEU A 41 18.38 17.49 18.91
N PRO A 42 19.00 18.04 17.85
CA PRO A 42 20.09 19.01 17.97
C PRO A 42 19.76 20.12 18.99
N PRO A 43 20.76 20.64 19.74
CA PRO A 43 20.53 21.57 20.83
C PRO A 43 20.02 22.95 20.38
N LYS A 44 19.89 23.20 19.08
CA LYS A 44 19.35 24.45 18.55
C LYS A 44 17.82 24.36 18.48
N VAL A 45 17.15 25.36 19.03
CA VAL A 45 15.73 25.65 18.75
C VAL A 45 15.68 26.60 17.55
N LYS A 46 14.81 26.32 16.58
CA LYS A 46 14.59 27.16 15.40
C LYS A 46 13.13 27.60 15.31
N THR A 47 12.87 28.85 14.97
CA THR A 47 11.49 29.27 14.68
C THR A 47 10.95 28.59 13.42
N GLN A 48 9.64 28.67 13.19
CA GLN A 48 9.04 28.09 11.99
C GLN A 48 9.55 28.79 10.72
N GLU A 49 9.78 30.10 10.77
CA GLU A 49 10.37 30.89 9.69
C GLU A 49 11.81 30.44 9.38
N GLU A 50 12.64 30.24 10.41
CA GLU A 50 14.01 29.74 10.24
C GLU A 50 14.07 28.32 9.65
N GLN A 51 13.06 27.50 9.93
CA GLN A 51 12.92 26.17 9.34
C GLN A 51 12.48 26.25 7.88
N VAL A 52 11.51 27.10 7.56
CA VAL A 52 11.08 27.36 6.17
C VAL A 52 12.25 27.90 5.34
N GLU A 53 13.02 28.84 5.86
CA GLU A 53 14.17 29.40 5.15
C GLU A 53 15.24 28.33 4.88
N HIS A 54 15.49 27.44 5.84
CA HIS A 54 16.41 26.32 5.64
C HIS A 54 15.89 25.35 4.57
N CYS A 55 14.59 25.04 4.57
CA CYS A 55 13.98 24.22 3.52
C CYS A 55 14.11 24.88 2.14
N LYS A 56 13.87 26.19 2.03
CA LYS A 56 14.07 26.95 0.78
C LYS A 56 15.50 26.84 0.28
N ILE A 57 16.50 27.06 1.15
CA ILE A 57 17.92 26.92 0.78
C ILE A 57 18.23 25.51 0.27
N CYS A 58 17.67 24.47 0.90
CA CYS A 58 17.85 23.09 0.45
C CYS A 58 17.16 22.83 -0.90
N LEU A 59 15.98 23.39 -1.13
CA LEU A 59 15.24 23.29 -2.39
C LEU A 59 15.91 24.06 -3.53
N ASP A 60 16.44 25.25 -3.26
CA ASP A 60 17.09 26.09 -4.26
C ASP A 60 18.42 25.52 -4.75
N ARG A 61 19.02 24.60 -3.99
CA ARG A 61 20.21 23.83 -4.40
C ARG A 61 19.91 22.70 -5.38
N LEU A 62 18.64 22.44 -5.67
CA LEU A 62 18.23 21.39 -6.61
C LEU A 62 18.02 22.03 -7.98
N ASP A 63 18.87 21.65 -8.95
CA ASP A 63 18.90 22.27 -10.28
C ASP A 63 17.70 21.89 -11.17
N ASP A 64 17.13 20.70 -10.93
CA ASP A 64 15.96 20.20 -11.66
C ASP A 64 14.67 20.57 -10.90
N PRO A 65 13.69 21.25 -11.55
CA PRO A 65 12.38 21.51 -10.97
C PRO A 65 11.73 20.27 -10.34
N LEU A 66 11.89 19.09 -10.93
CA LEU A 66 11.34 17.83 -10.41
C LEU A 66 11.99 17.42 -9.08
N ASN A 67 13.28 17.69 -8.90
CA ASN A 67 13.98 17.39 -7.65
C ASN A 67 13.51 18.31 -6.50
N LYS A 68 13.05 19.54 -6.79
CA LYS A 68 12.43 20.43 -5.79
C LYS A 68 11.13 19.88 -5.23
N TYR A 69 10.40 19.08 -6.01
CA TYR A 69 9.20 18.40 -5.54
C TYR A 69 9.50 17.04 -4.89
N MET A 70 10.62 16.39 -5.23
CA MET A 70 10.96 15.04 -4.76
C MET A 70 12.46 14.84 -4.50
N PRO A 71 12.97 15.18 -3.30
CA PRO A 71 14.39 15.08 -2.98
C PRO A 71 14.91 13.63 -2.80
N SER A 72 14.02 12.64 -2.66
CA SER A 72 14.41 11.23 -2.54
C SER A 72 14.59 10.58 -3.91
N THR A 73 15.78 10.05 -4.17
CA THR A 73 16.08 9.27 -5.39
C THR A 73 15.69 7.79 -5.26
N ASP A 74 15.40 7.30 -4.06
CA ASP A 74 15.11 5.89 -3.77
C ASP A 74 13.63 5.67 -3.40
N VAL A 75 12.72 6.10 -4.28
CA VAL A 75 11.30 5.79 -4.12
C VAL A 75 11.05 4.34 -4.56
N ARG A 76 10.33 3.58 -3.74
CA ARG A 76 10.00 2.17 -3.97
C ARG A 76 8.49 1.92 -4.03
N VAL A 77 7.69 2.76 -3.36
CA VAL A 77 6.24 2.65 -3.33
C VAL A 77 5.60 4.01 -3.55
N ILE A 78 4.72 4.08 -4.54
CA ILE A 78 3.86 5.21 -4.85
C ILE A 78 2.42 4.79 -4.59
N VAL A 79 1.67 5.62 -3.87
CA VAL A 79 0.21 5.55 -3.87
C VAL A 79 -0.27 6.79 -4.59
N VAL A 80 -1.04 6.60 -5.66
CA VAL A 80 -1.56 7.66 -6.51
C VAL A 80 -3.08 7.65 -6.51
N THR A 81 -3.69 8.83 -6.55
CA THR A 81 -5.14 9.03 -6.72
C THR A 81 -5.41 10.21 -7.66
N ASP A 82 -6.56 10.23 -8.34
CA ASP A 82 -7.09 11.43 -9.00
C ASP A 82 -8.22 12.11 -8.19
N GLY A 83 -8.50 11.57 -7.00
CA GLY A 83 -9.49 12.11 -6.06
C GLY A 83 -10.94 12.01 -6.54
N GLU A 84 -11.24 11.25 -7.60
CA GLU A 84 -12.58 11.22 -8.20
C GLU A 84 -13.60 10.45 -7.36
N ARG A 85 -13.17 9.40 -6.66
CA ARG A 85 -14.08 8.51 -5.92
C ARG A 85 -13.52 8.15 -4.55
N ILE A 86 -13.25 9.17 -3.72
CA ILE A 86 -12.85 8.94 -2.34
C ILE A 86 -13.98 8.23 -1.59
N LEU A 87 -13.68 7.06 -1.01
CA LEU A 87 -14.67 6.17 -0.40
C LEU A 87 -15.63 6.91 0.56
N GLY A 88 -16.92 6.96 0.20
CA GLY A 88 -17.97 7.59 1.00
C GLY A 88 -18.04 9.12 0.94
N LEU A 89 -17.07 9.78 0.30
CA LEU A 89 -16.99 11.25 0.18
C LEU A 89 -17.16 11.74 -1.27
N GLY A 90 -16.91 10.88 -2.25
CA GLY A 90 -17.04 11.21 -3.68
C GLY A 90 -15.84 12.00 -4.22
N ASP A 91 -16.11 12.93 -5.12
CA ASP A 91 -15.08 13.70 -5.81
C ASP A 91 -14.52 14.81 -4.92
N LEU A 92 -13.27 14.66 -4.51
CA LEU A 92 -12.51 15.66 -3.74
C LEU A 92 -11.43 16.38 -4.57
N GLY A 93 -11.21 15.98 -5.82
CA GLY A 93 -10.12 16.45 -6.69
C GLY A 93 -8.78 16.53 -5.93
N ALA A 94 -8.09 17.67 -5.98
CA ALA A 94 -6.81 17.88 -5.30
C ALA A 94 -6.83 17.65 -3.78
N CYS A 95 -7.99 17.81 -3.11
CA CYS A 95 -8.13 17.53 -1.68
C CYS A 95 -8.03 16.04 -1.34
N GLY A 96 -8.02 15.15 -2.35
CA GLY A 96 -7.82 13.72 -2.20
C GLY A 96 -6.42 13.31 -1.72
N MET A 97 -5.43 14.22 -1.69
CA MET A 97 -4.04 13.95 -1.27
C MET A 97 -3.91 13.29 0.12
N GLY A 98 -4.87 13.51 1.02
CA GLY A 98 -4.87 12.84 2.33
C GLY A 98 -4.90 11.32 2.26
N ILE A 99 -5.49 10.75 1.20
CA ILE A 99 -5.63 9.30 1.01
C ILE A 99 -4.27 8.61 0.77
N PRO A 100 -3.48 9.00 -0.25
CA PRO A 100 -2.17 8.38 -0.47
C PRO A 100 -1.22 8.58 0.72
N ILE A 101 -1.29 9.73 1.42
CA ILE A 101 -0.54 9.96 2.66
C ILE A 101 -0.94 8.95 3.75
N GLY A 102 -2.24 8.74 3.95
CA GLY A 102 -2.78 7.79 4.91
C GLY A 102 -2.37 6.35 4.60
N LYS A 103 -2.53 5.90 3.35
CA LYS A 103 -2.12 4.57 2.91
C LYS A 103 -0.63 4.34 3.13
N LEU A 104 0.23 5.25 2.69
CA LEU A 104 1.68 5.10 2.86
C LEU A 104 2.13 5.11 4.32
N SER A 105 1.38 5.81 5.19
CA SER A 105 1.57 5.74 6.64
C SER A 105 1.29 4.32 7.17
N LEU A 106 0.26 3.64 6.64
CA LEU A 106 -0.01 2.23 6.96
C LEU A 106 1.07 1.28 6.42
N TYR A 107 1.56 1.50 5.19
CA TYR A 107 2.69 0.73 4.65
C TYR A 107 3.93 0.83 5.54
N THR A 108 4.21 2.03 6.02
CA THR A 108 5.31 2.26 6.95
C THR A 108 5.08 1.53 8.27
N ALA A 109 3.91 1.73 8.88
CA ALA A 109 3.60 1.22 10.21
C ALA A 109 3.42 -0.30 10.26
N LEU A 110 2.82 -0.90 9.23
CA LEU A 110 2.39 -2.29 9.21
C LEU A 110 3.30 -3.21 8.38
N ALA A 111 3.84 -2.70 7.26
CA ALA A 111 4.69 -3.47 6.36
C ALA A 111 6.19 -3.13 6.51
N GLY A 112 6.54 -2.16 7.35
CA GLY A 112 7.93 -1.78 7.63
C GLY A 112 8.65 -1.10 6.45
N ILE A 113 7.89 -0.57 5.48
CA ILE A 113 8.47 0.21 4.37
C ILE A 113 9.04 1.51 4.92
N LYS A 114 10.25 1.87 4.51
CA LYS A 114 10.89 3.08 5.05
C LYS A 114 10.18 4.32 4.50
N PRO A 115 9.88 5.34 5.32
CA PRO A 115 9.16 6.53 4.88
C PRO A 115 9.78 7.26 3.68
N HIS A 116 11.11 7.30 3.58
CA HIS A 116 11.81 7.94 2.46
C HIS A 116 11.68 7.19 1.12
N GLN A 117 11.16 5.96 1.16
CA GLN A 117 10.87 5.14 -0.01
C GLN A 117 9.39 5.22 -0.44
N CYS A 118 8.58 5.96 0.31
CA CYS A 118 7.16 6.16 0.07
C CYS A 118 6.91 7.52 -0.57
N LEU A 119 6.08 7.58 -1.61
CA LEU A 119 5.76 8.82 -2.31
C LEU A 119 4.24 8.94 -2.58
N PRO A 120 3.54 9.84 -1.88
CA PRO A 120 2.12 10.11 -2.14
C PRO A 120 1.95 11.03 -3.34
N ILE A 121 1.01 10.71 -4.23
CA ILE A 121 0.73 11.51 -5.43
C ILE A 121 -0.77 11.72 -5.60
N THR A 122 -1.15 12.95 -5.96
CA THR A 122 -2.47 13.26 -6.50
C THR A 122 -2.31 13.84 -7.90
N ILE A 123 -3.02 13.26 -8.86
CA ILE A 123 -3.09 13.76 -10.24
C ILE A 123 -4.33 14.64 -10.31
N ASP A 124 -4.12 15.96 -10.30
CA ASP A 124 -5.21 16.93 -10.42
C ASP A 124 -5.53 17.18 -11.90
N VAL A 125 -6.67 16.67 -12.34
CA VAL A 125 -7.23 16.88 -13.68
C VAL A 125 -8.50 17.74 -13.65
N GLY A 126 -8.73 18.46 -12.56
CA GLY A 126 -10.00 19.13 -12.25
C GLY A 126 -10.89 18.31 -11.33
N THR A 127 -12.07 18.85 -11.04
CA THR A 127 -13.10 18.22 -10.21
C THR A 127 -14.49 18.51 -10.77
N ASN A 128 -15.39 17.55 -10.66
CA ASN A 128 -16.80 17.74 -11.01
C ASN A 128 -17.63 18.13 -9.77
N ASN A 129 -16.99 18.39 -8.63
CA ASN A 129 -17.65 18.83 -7.41
C ASN A 129 -17.90 20.34 -7.47
N GLU A 130 -19.16 20.74 -7.71
CA GLU A 130 -19.56 22.14 -7.80
C GLU A 130 -19.23 22.95 -6.54
N GLN A 131 -19.21 22.33 -5.35
CA GLN A 131 -18.84 23.04 -4.12
C GLN A 131 -17.39 23.50 -4.19
N PHE A 132 -16.47 22.64 -4.65
CA PHE A 132 -15.06 22.98 -4.79
C PHE A 132 -14.79 23.93 -5.96
N LEU A 133 -15.53 23.81 -7.07
CA LEU A 133 -15.41 24.77 -8.18
C LEU A 133 -15.77 26.20 -7.75
N ASN A 134 -16.73 26.34 -6.83
CA ASN A 134 -17.17 27.63 -6.31
C ASN A 134 -16.42 28.09 -5.05
N ASP A 135 -15.65 27.21 -4.40
CA ASP A 135 -14.94 27.53 -3.16
C ASP A 135 -13.68 28.38 -3.46
N PRO A 136 -13.58 29.63 -2.95
CA PRO A 136 -12.39 30.47 -3.12
C PRO A 136 -11.11 29.84 -2.51
N LEU A 137 -11.24 28.93 -1.55
CA LEU A 137 -10.14 28.27 -0.86
C LEU A 137 -9.76 26.91 -1.47
N TYR A 138 -10.47 26.45 -2.50
CA TYR A 138 -10.10 25.21 -3.18
C TYR A 138 -8.71 25.33 -3.80
N ILE A 139 -7.84 24.37 -3.47
CA ILE A 139 -6.41 24.38 -3.82
C ILE A 139 -6.12 23.80 -5.22
N GLY A 140 -7.09 23.08 -5.79
CA GLY A 140 -6.94 22.40 -7.07
C GLY A 140 -7.36 23.25 -8.27
N LEU A 141 -7.31 22.62 -9.45
CA LEU A 141 -7.75 23.22 -10.70
C LEU A 141 -9.26 23.49 -10.67
N LYS A 142 -9.64 24.77 -10.85
CA LYS A 142 -11.05 25.20 -10.92
C LYS A 142 -11.64 24.99 -12.31
N GLN A 143 -11.69 23.72 -12.71
CA GLN A 143 -12.28 23.27 -13.96
C GLN A 143 -12.90 21.89 -13.77
N GLU A 144 -13.85 21.54 -14.64
CA GLU A 144 -14.35 20.17 -14.73
C GLU A 144 -13.24 19.19 -15.13
N ARG A 145 -13.44 17.92 -14.80
CA ARG A 145 -12.44 16.87 -15.03
C ARG A 145 -12.15 16.69 -16.52
N VAL A 146 -10.87 16.71 -16.87
CA VAL A 146 -10.38 16.27 -18.19
C VAL A 146 -10.65 14.78 -18.37
N ARG A 147 -11.12 14.38 -19.56
CA ARG A 147 -11.51 12.99 -19.91
C ARG A 147 -10.95 12.57 -21.26
N GLY A 148 -11.06 11.27 -21.55
CA GLY A 148 -10.71 10.71 -22.84
C GLY A 148 -9.20 10.72 -23.08
N LYS A 149 -8.80 11.02 -24.33
CA LYS A 149 -7.40 10.88 -24.76
C LYS A 149 -6.44 11.74 -23.94
N GLU A 150 -6.81 12.96 -23.60
CA GLU A 150 -5.94 13.88 -22.87
C GLU A 150 -5.64 13.37 -21.46
N TYR A 151 -6.65 12.82 -20.77
CA TYR A 151 -6.44 12.14 -19.48
C TYR A 151 -5.53 10.92 -19.66
N ASP A 152 -5.77 10.12 -20.70
CA ASP A 152 -5.00 8.89 -20.94
C ASP A 152 -3.54 9.15 -21.25
N ASP A 153 -3.26 10.17 -22.04
CA ASP A 153 -1.90 10.61 -22.39
C ASP A 153 -1.15 11.08 -21.13
N LEU A 154 -1.83 11.83 -20.25
CA LEU A 154 -1.26 12.26 -18.95
C LEU A 154 -0.90 11.06 -18.06
N ILE A 155 -1.80 10.07 -17.94
CA ILE A 155 -1.50 8.89 -17.13
C ILE A 155 -0.38 8.06 -17.78
N ASP A 156 -0.34 7.95 -19.11
CA ASP A 156 0.76 7.27 -19.81
C ASP A 156 2.11 7.94 -19.55
N GLU A 157 2.16 9.26 -19.65
CA GLU A 157 3.36 10.06 -19.33
C GLU A 157 3.78 9.85 -17.88
N PHE A 158 2.83 9.91 -16.94
CA PHE A 158 3.08 9.66 -15.52
C PHE A 158 3.73 8.28 -15.28
N MET A 159 3.15 7.22 -15.84
CA MET A 159 3.66 5.85 -15.65
C MET A 159 5.08 5.70 -16.22
N GLN A 160 5.35 6.29 -17.38
CA GLN A 160 6.67 6.28 -18.02
C GLN A 160 7.69 7.07 -17.19
N ALA A 161 7.32 8.27 -16.72
CA ALA A 161 8.18 9.13 -15.91
C ALA A 161 8.57 8.45 -14.60
N VAL A 162 7.64 7.78 -13.93
CA VAL A 162 7.91 7.01 -12.69
C VAL A 162 8.96 5.93 -12.93
N VAL A 163 8.78 5.10 -13.97
CA VAL A 163 9.73 4.02 -14.27
C VAL A 163 11.08 4.56 -14.72
N GLN A 164 11.10 5.63 -15.52
CA GLN A 164 12.34 6.28 -15.93
C GLN A 164 13.11 6.82 -14.73
N ARG A 165 12.42 7.33 -13.71
CA ARG A 165 13.04 7.97 -12.54
C ARG A 165 13.41 7.01 -11.41
N TYR A 166 12.58 6.01 -11.15
CA TYR A 166 12.67 5.13 -9.97
C TYR A 166 12.85 3.64 -10.33
N GLY A 167 12.79 3.31 -11.63
CA GLY A 167 12.99 1.97 -12.14
C GLY A 167 11.72 1.12 -12.18
N GLN A 168 11.79 0.04 -12.95
CA GLN A 168 10.67 -0.88 -13.23
C GLN A 168 10.08 -1.57 -12.00
N ASN A 169 10.84 -1.63 -10.90
CA ASN A 169 10.48 -2.28 -9.65
C ASN A 169 9.82 -1.33 -8.64
N CYS A 170 9.61 -0.05 -9.00
CA CYS A 170 8.82 0.86 -8.18
C CYS A 170 7.35 0.43 -8.22
N LEU A 171 6.77 0.14 -7.06
CA LEU A 171 5.37 -0.22 -6.90
C LEU A 171 4.49 1.02 -7.08
N ILE A 172 3.48 0.94 -7.94
CA ILE A 172 2.50 2.01 -8.18
C ILE A 172 1.11 1.48 -7.81
N GLN A 173 0.58 1.92 -6.68
CA GLN A 173 -0.77 1.60 -6.24
C GLN A 173 -1.75 2.70 -6.67
N PHE A 174 -2.76 2.35 -7.44
CA PHE A 174 -3.90 3.22 -7.74
C PHE A 174 -4.94 3.15 -6.62
N GLU A 175 -5.41 4.30 -6.16
CA GLU A 175 -6.36 4.43 -5.05
C GLU A 175 -7.47 5.44 -5.37
N ASP A 176 -8.73 5.10 -5.03
CA ASP A 176 -9.90 5.98 -5.08
C ASP A 176 -10.15 6.64 -6.46
N PHE A 177 -9.81 5.94 -7.55
CA PHE A 177 -10.10 6.38 -8.92
C PHE A 177 -11.58 6.19 -9.28
N GLY A 178 -12.09 7.00 -10.19
CA GLY A 178 -13.42 6.80 -10.78
C GLY A 178 -13.57 5.39 -11.36
N ASN A 179 -14.69 4.70 -11.10
CA ASN A 179 -14.87 3.27 -11.42
C ASN A 179 -14.48 2.91 -12.86
N SER A 180 -14.89 3.71 -13.85
CA SER A 180 -14.56 3.46 -15.26
C SER A 180 -13.06 3.53 -15.55
N ASN A 181 -12.35 4.46 -14.91
CA ASN A 181 -10.90 4.62 -15.04
C ASN A 181 -10.15 3.54 -14.28
N ALA A 182 -10.55 3.27 -13.03
CA ALA A 182 -9.87 2.33 -12.16
C ALA A 182 -9.68 0.94 -12.84
N PHE A 183 -10.74 0.37 -13.44
CA PHE A 183 -10.66 -0.93 -14.13
C PHE A 183 -9.82 -0.87 -15.40
N ARG A 184 -10.02 0.18 -16.19
CA ARG A 184 -9.37 0.39 -17.48
C ARG A 184 -7.86 0.58 -17.33
N LEU A 185 -7.43 1.40 -16.37
CA LEU A 185 -6.02 1.67 -16.09
C LEU A 185 -5.32 0.42 -15.53
N LEU A 186 -6.00 -0.32 -14.63
CA LEU A 186 -5.45 -1.57 -14.11
C LEU A 186 -5.20 -2.59 -15.24
N GLU A 187 -6.18 -2.82 -16.12
CA GLU A 187 -6.01 -3.79 -17.21
C GLU A 187 -4.93 -3.35 -18.21
N LYS A 188 -4.80 -2.04 -18.46
CA LYS A 188 -3.77 -1.47 -19.33
C LYS A 188 -2.36 -1.66 -18.76
N TYR A 189 -2.14 -1.40 -17.47
CA TYR A 189 -0.79 -1.29 -16.91
C TYR A 189 -0.29 -2.54 -16.16
N ARG A 190 -1.17 -3.42 -15.67
CA ARG A 190 -0.80 -4.58 -14.84
C ARG A 190 0.23 -5.55 -15.44
N ARG A 191 0.42 -5.55 -16.76
CA ARG A 191 1.40 -6.42 -17.45
C ARG A 191 2.74 -5.75 -17.73
N SER A 192 2.78 -4.42 -17.67
CA SER A 192 3.93 -3.62 -18.08
C SER A 192 4.56 -2.85 -16.92
N TYR A 193 3.87 -2.73 -15.79
CA TYR A 193 4.31 -1.98 -14.61
C TYR A 193 4.09 -2.81 -13.34
N CYS A 194 4.91 -2.58 -12.31
CA CYS A 194 4.67 -3.10 -10.98
C CYS A 194 3.51 -2.31 -10.35
N THR A 195 2.27 -2.70 -10.63
CA THR A 195 1.10 -1.92 -10.24
C THR A 195 -0.09 -2.77 -9.82
N PHE A 196 -0.92 -2.21 -8.95
CA PHE A 196 -2.23 -2.75 -8.61
C PHE A 196 -3.20 -1.63 -8.19
N ASN A 197 -4.47 -1.98 -7.97
CA ASN A 197 -5.50 -1.07 -7.49
C ASN A 197 -6.23 -1.72 -6.31
N ASP A 198 -6.23 -1.08 -5.14
CA ASP A 198 -6.78 -1.63 -3.89
C ASP A 198 -8.32 -1.73 -3.93
N ASP A 199 -8.99 -0.81 -4.62
CA ASP A 199 -10.46 -0.79 -4.75
C ASP A 199 -11.02 -1.87 -5.66
N ILE A 200 -10.23 -2.32 -6.64
CA ILE A 200 -10.65 -3.25 -7.70
C ILE A 200 -10.16 -4.66 -7.47
N GLN A 201 -9.07 -4.83 -6.72
CA GLN A 201 -8.62 -6.15 -6.33
C GLN A 201 -9.67 -6.76 -5.39
N LYS A 202 -10.61 -7.43 -6.04
CA LYS A 202 -11.66 -8.35 -5.60
C LYS A 202 -11.61 -8.66 -4.13
N LYS A 203 -12.79 -8.62 -3.49
CA LYS A 203 -13.04 -9.24 -2.19
C LYS A 203 -12.22 -10.52 -2.07
N LEU A 204 -11.57 -10.75 -0.94
CA LEU A 204 -10.76 -11.94 -0.76
C LEU A 204 -11.59 -13.21 -1.08
N SER A 205 -12.89 -13.16 -0.77
CA SER A 205 -13.89 -14.17 -1.10
C SER A 205 -14.13 -14.38 -2.60
N ASP A 206 -13.83 -13.44 -3.48
CA ASP A 206 -13.94 -13.64 -4.93
C ASP A 206 -12.66 -14.28 -5.54
N ASN A 207 -11.66 -14.57 -4.71
CA ASN A 207 -10.38 -15.12 -5.14
C ASN A 207 -10.16 -16.55 -4.64
N VAL A 208 -9.36 -17.29 -5.40
CA VAL A 208 -8.81 -18.59 -4.99
C VAL A 208 -7.33 -18.40 -4.68
N LEU A 209 -6.91 -18.86 -3.51
CA LEU A 209 -5.57 -18.70 -2.95
C LEU A 209 -4.81 -20.03 -3.03
N VAL A 210 -3.56 -19.99 -3.48
CA VAL A 210 -2.67 -21.17 -3.53
C VAL A 210 -1.41 -20.89 -2.73
N PHE A 211 -1.08 -21.76 -1.78
CA PHE A 211 0.08 -21.67 -0.90
C PHE A 211 1.11 -22.74 -1.25
N GLN A 212 2.37 -22.31 -1.47
CA GLN A 212 3.50 -23.22 -1.51
C GLN A 212 4.04 -23.41 -0.08
N GLY A 213 3.74 -24.56 0.50
CA GLY A 213 4.02 -24.96 1.87
C GLY A 213 2.75 -25.03 2.71
N ALA A 214 2.70 -26.03 3.61
CA ALA A 214 1.61 -26.23 4.58
C ALA A 214 2.16 -26.31 6.03
N GLY A 215 3.13 -25.45 6.35
CA GLY A 215 3.67 -25.29 7.70
C GLY A 215 2.90 -24.27 8.53
N GLU A 216 3.24 -24.15 9.81
CA GLU A 216 2.61 -23.26 10.80
C GLU A 216 2.32 -21.84 10.28
N ALA A 217 3.30 -21.20 9.63
CA ALA A 217 3.15 -19.85 9.11
C ALA A 217 2.06 -19.76 8.02
N ASN A 218 2.07 -20.67 7.05
CA ASN A 218 1.09 -20.67 5.96
C ASN A 218 -0.30 -21.08 6.45
N LEU A 219 -0.39 -21.96 7.45
CA LEU A 219 -1.65 -22.31 8.12
C LEU A 219 -2.25 -21.12 8.86
N GLY A 220 -1.41 -20.34 9.56
CA GLY A 220 -1.83 -19.10 10.22
C GLY A 220 -2.33 -18.05 9.23
N ILE A 221 -1.60 -17.83 8.12
CA ILE A 221 -2.02 -16.89 7.07
C ILE A 221 -3.33 -17.35 6.42
N ALA A 222 -3.45 -18.65 6.11
CA ALA A 222 -4.68 -19.20 5.56
C ALA A 222 -5.89 -19.00 6.49
N GLN A 223 -5.70 -19.17 7.80
CA GLN A 223 -6.76 -18.93 8.78
C GLN A 223 -7.18 -17.45 8.80
N LEU A 224 -6.22 -16.52 8.72
CA LEU A 224 -6.51 -15.09 8.61
C LEU A 224 -7.27 -14.78 7.31
N CYS A 225 -6.91 -15.43 6.20
CA CYS A 225 -7.66 -15.31 4.95
C CYS A 225 -9.09 -15.83 5.09
N VAL A 226 -9.31 -16.97 5.75
CA VAL A 226 -10.66 -17.48 6.05
C VAL A 226 -11.46 -16.45 6.86
N MET A 227 -10.87 -15.91 7.92
CA MET A 227 -11.53 -14.91 8.77
C MET A 227 -11.89 -13.64 7.99
N ALA A 228 -11.01 -13.19 7.09
CA ALA A 228 -11.28 -12.04 6.21
C ALA A 228 -12.37 -12.34 5.17
N MET A 229 -12.42 -13.54 4.59
CA MET A 229 -13.54 -13.93 3.72
C MET A 229 -14.86 -14.03 4.49
N GLN A 230 -14.83 -14.43 5.76
CA GLN A 230 -16.00 -14.47 6.63
C GLN A 230 -16.51 -13.07 6.97
N SER A 231 -15.62 -12.10 7.23
CA SER A 231 -16.04 -10.71 7.45
C SER A 231 -16.64 -10.06 6.20
N GLU A 232 -16.31 -10.57 5.01
CA GLU A 232 -16.94 -10.21 3.73
C GLU A 232 -18.29 -10.89 3.47
N GLY A 233 -18.72 -11.82 4.34
CA GLY A 233 -20.01 -12.51 4.28
C GLY A 233 -19.97 -13.94 3.73
N THR A 234 -18.78 -14.52 3.52
CA THR A 234 -18.63 -15.91 3.05
C THR A 234 -18.72 -16.90 4.20
N SER A 235 -19.30 -18.09 3.98
CA SER A 235 -19.28 -19.16 4.98
C SER A 235 -17.84 -19.67 5.21
N GLU A 236 -17.55 -20.22 6.39
CA GLU A 236 -16.22 -20.78 6.67
C GLU A 236 -15.85 -21.91 5.69
N GLN A 237 -16.83 -22.74 5.34
CA GLN A 237 -16.66 -23.85 4.41
C GLN A 237 -16.33 -23.35 3.00
N ASP A 238 -17.03 -22.32 2.52
CA ASP A 238 -16.78 -21.72 1.21
C ASP A 238 -15.46 -20.93 1.16
N ALA A 239 -15.04 -20.36 2.29
CA ALA A 239 -13.74 -19.71 2.39
C ALA A 239 -12.60 -20.74 2.33
N ARG A 240 -12.72 -21.86 3.05
CA ARG A 240 -11.73 -22.95 3.03
C ARG A 240 -11.65 -23.65 1.67
N SER A 241 -12.75 -23.78 0.93
CA SER A 241 -12.74 -24.37 -0.42
C SER A 241 -11.95 -23.52 -1.44
N LYS A 242 -11.73 -22.24 -1.12
CA LYS A 242 -10.91 -21.31 -1.92
C LYS A 242 -9.42 -21.32 -1.54
N ILE A 243 -8.99 -22.13 -0.57
CA ILE A 243 -7.60 -22.17 -0.10
C ILE A 243 -6.94 -23.51 -0.44
N TRP A 244 -5.94 -23.46 -1.32
CA TRP A 244 -5.21 -24.62 -1.81
C TRP A 244 -3.79 -24.61 -1.26
N MET A 245 -3.32 -25.73 -0.69
CA MET A 245 -1.98 -25.83 -0.12
C MET A 245 -1.19 -26.96 -0.74
N VAL A 246 0.07 -26.73 -1.07
CA VAL A 246 0.98 -27.70 -1.67
C VAL A 246 2.20 -27.86 -0.77
N ASP A 247 2.49 -29.05 -0.26
CA ASP A 247 3.72 -29.33 0.50
C ASP A 247 4.70 -30.21 -0.30
N SER A 248 5.76 -30.72 0.35
CA SER A 248 6.77 -31.56 -0.30
C SER A 248 6.23 -32.88 -0.88
N LYS A 249 4.99 -33.25 -0.59
CA LYS A 249 4.28 -34.44 -1.10
C LYS A 249 3.15 -34.06 -2.08
N GLY A 250 3.09 -32.82 -2.54
CA GLY A 250 2.07 -32.31 -3.48
C GLY A 250 0.90 -31.58 -2.79
N LEU A 251 -0.24 -31.52 -3.47
CA LEU A 251 -1.47 -30.88 -3.00
C LEU A 251 -2.06 -31.59 -1.78
N ILE A 252 -2.56 -30.83 -0.79
CA ILE A 252 -3.36 -31.37 0.32
C ILE A 252 -4.78 -31.66 -0.17
N VAL A 253 -5.10 -32.95 -0.33
CA VAL A 253 -6.42 -33.46 -0.74
C VAL A 253 -6.93 -34.49 0.26
N LYS A 254 -8.24 -34.69 0.37
CA LYS A 254 -8.85 -35.61 1.37
C LYS A 254 -8.31 -37.05 1.29
N ASP A 255 -8.19 -37.58 0.07
CA ASP A 255 -7.74 -38.96 -0.18
C ASP A 255 -6.28 -39.00 -0.64
N ARG A 256 -5.39 -38.43 0.19
CA ARG A 256 -3.99 -38.26 -0.19
C ARG A 256 -3.23 -39.60 -0.19
N PRO A 257 -2.64 -40.03 -1.32
CA PRO A 257 -1.98 -41.34 -1.43
C PRO A 257 -0.67 -41.44 -0.66
N SER A 258 0.01 -40.32 -0.39
CA SER A 258 1.27 -40.30 0.37
C SER A 258 1.40 -39.05 1.24
N GLY A 259 2.11 -39.16 2.38
CA GLY A 259 2.41 -38.03 3.27
C GLY A 259 1.38 -37.74 4.36
N GLY A 260 0.21 -38.37 4.34
CA GLY A 260 -0.86 -38.19 5.33
C GLY A 260 -1.38 -36.74 5.43
N ILE A 261 -2.38 -36.54 6.27
CA ILE A 261 -2.94 -35.22 6.58
C ILE A 261 -2.94 -35.09 8.10
N SER A 262 -2.10 -34.20 8.63
CA SER A 262 -2.13 -33.86 10.06
C SER A 262 -3.43 -33.14 10.39
N GLU A 263 -3.86 -33.17 11.66
CA GLU A 263 -5.10 -32.55 12.12
C GLU A 263 -5.22 -31.07 11.69
N HIS A 264 -4.12 -30.31 11.78
CA HIS A 264 -4.07 -28.91 11.36
C HIS A 264 -4.19 -28.68 9.84
N LYS A 265 -3.90 -29.69 9.00
CA LYS A 265 -4.02 -29.62 7.54
C LYS A 265 -5.38 -30.09 7.03
N ALA A 266 -6.09 -30.92 7.80
CA ALA A 266 -7.39 -31.48 7.43
C ALA A 266 -8.44 -30.41 7.05
N PRO A 267 -8.53 -29.24 7.74
CA PRO A 267 -9.32 -28.09 7.32
C PRO A 267 -9.17 -27.64 5.86
N TYR A 268 -7.97 -27.78 5.29
CA TYR A 268 -7.61 -27.28 3.97
C TYR A 268 -7.47 -28.39 2.93
N ALA A 269 -7.86 -29.62 3.28
CA ALA A 269 -7.81 -30.77 2.39
C ALA A 269 -8.93 -30.67 1.33
N GLN A 270 -8.52 -30.44 0.09
CA GLN A 270 -9.44 -30.25 -1.02
C GLN A 270 -10.07 -31.56 -1.47
N ASN A 271 -11.32 -31.50 -1.92
CA ASN A 271 -11.97 -32.63 -2.59
C ASN A 271 -11.55 -32.66 -4.07
N HIS A 272 -10.32 -33.09 -4.32
CA HIS A 272 -9.70 -33.06 -5.64
C HIS A 272 -8.76 -34.27 -5.82
N ALA A 273 -8.51 -34.66 -7.07
CA ALA A 273 -7.49 -35.65 -7.38
C ALA A 273 -6.09 -35.18 -6.91
N PRO A 274 -5.19 -36.07 -6.47
CA PRO A 274 -3.84 -35.70 -6.08
C PRO A 274 -3.09 -35.01 -7.24
N ILE A 275 -2.37 -33.93 -6.92
CA ILE A 275 -1.49 -33.22 -7.86
C ILE A 275 -0.12 -33.10 -7.18
N GLU A 276 0.95 -33.46 -7.89
CA GLU A 276 2.29 -33.50 -7.32
C GLU A 276 3.00 -32.14 -7.31
N THR A 277 2.77 -31.32 -8.33
CA THR A 277 3.52 -30.07 -8.53
C THR A 277 2.65 -28.83 -8.32
N LEU A 278 3.25 -27.78 -7.76
CA LEU A 278 2.60 -26.47 -7.66
C LEU A 278 2.18 -25.93 -9.03
N THR A 279 3.03 -26.12 -10.04
CA THR A 279 2.78 -25.66 -11.42
C THR A 279 1.47 -26.24 -11.97
N ASP A 280 1.21 -27.51 -11.72
CA ASP A 280 -0.02 -28.16 -12.20
C ASP A 280 -1.25 -27.73 -11.40
N VAL A 281 -1.09 -27.50 -10.09
CA VAL A 281 -2.15 -26.89 -9.26
C VAL A 281 -2.54 -25.52 -9.80
N VAL A 282 -1.56 -24.65 -10.09
CA VAL A 282 -1.80 -23.30 -10.62
C VAL A 282 -2.49 -23.36 -11.98
N LYS A 283 -2.11 -24.29 -12.87
CA LYS A 283 -2.75 -24.47 -14.18
C LYS A 283 -4.21 -24.90 -14.09
N GLN A 284 -4.53 -25.77 -13.14
CA GLN A 284 -5.89 -26.28 -12.97
C GLN A 284 -6.80 -25.31 -12.22
N VAL A 285 -6.31 -24.76 -11.10
CA VAL A 285 -7.08 -23.93 -10.18
C VAL A 285 -7.24 -22.50 -10.70
N LYS A 286 -6.30 -22.02 -11.53
CA LYS A 286 -6.29 -20.66 -12.10
C LYS A 286 -6.56 -19.58 -11.05
N PRO A 287 -5.70 -19.46 -10.02
CA PRO A 287 -5.92 -18.54 -8.91
C PRO A 287 -6.09 -17.09 -9.38
N GLY A 288 -7.10 -16.40 -8.83
CA GLY A 288 -7.41 -15.00 -9.18
C GLY A 288 -6.38 -14.00 -8.66
N LEU A 289 -5.67 -14.36 -7.59
CA LEU A 289 -4.53 -13.64 -7.04
C LEU A 289 -3.34 -14.60 -7.02
N GLN A 290 -2.34 -14.33 -7.87
CA GLN A 290 -1.13 -15.13 -7.95
C GLN A 290 -0.07 -14.56 -6.99
N LEU A 291 -0.37 -14.52 -5.68
CA LEU A 291 0.58 -14.08 -4.66
C LEU A 291 0.26 -14.71 -3.31
N LEU A 292 1.05 -15.71 -2.96
CA LEU A 292 1.69 -15.92 -1.66
C LEU A 292 2.78 -16.99 -1.87
N GLU A 293 3.76 -16.68 -2.75
CA GLU A 293 5.13 -16.88 -2.29
C GLU A 293 5.27 -15.93 -1.11
N VAL A 294 4.89 -16.41 0.06
CA VAL A 294 5.47 -15.91 1.29
C VAL A 294 6.95 -16.27 1.16
N LEU A 295 7.72 -15.41 0.49
CA LEU A 295 9.13 -15.23 0.75
C LEU A 295 9.23 -14.71 2.20
N LEU A 296 8.88 -15.58 3.15
CA LEU A 296 9.46 -15.57 4.47
C LEU A 296 10.93 -15.79 4.21
N LEU A 297 11.66 -14.69 4.23
CA LEU A 297 13.10 -14.61 4.40
C LEU A 297 13.59 -15.80 5.24
N ARG A 298 14.13 -16.83 4.56
CA ARG A 298 15.12 -17.77 5.09
C ARG A 298 15.57 -18.76 4.01
N LYS A 299 16.68 -18.43 3.34
CA LYS A 299 18.00 -19.05 3.57
C LYS A 299 18.97 -18.64 2.45
N SER A 300 19.91 -17.77 2.77
CA SER A 300 21.32 -18.18 2.92
C SER A 300 21.84 -17.51 4.19
#